data_AF-A0A9W6EXB6-F1
#
_entry.id   AF-A0A9W6EXB6-F1
#
_cell.length_a   1.000
_cell.length_b   1.000
_cell.length_c   1.000
_cell.angle_alpha   90.00
_cell.angle_beta   90.00
_cell.angle_gamma   90.00
#
_symmetry.space_group_name_H-M   'P 1'
#
loop_
_entity.id
_entity.type
_entity.pdbx_description
1 polymer ?
#
loop_
_entity_poly.entity_id
_entity_poly.type
_entity_poly.pdbx_seq_one_letter_code
_entity_poly.pdbx_strand_id
1 'polypeptide(L)'
;MKRKSIWKELNLPPPPKRSSKASGSPVAAPDPIGQEAALQSLRSNCVRTLLSALQTLNSEEGKPPAGDEAYPADAPGVAEAVERELFVHHQSVAGQEYKAAARTLVASLKRNADLRQQVLSGEVRPSQLVAMDARELATRQQREEYARLQELETRRVTLAGRGSGALSTNEYRCGRCGGSMCDYLDSGRRDIGKCETWGSKDGQGSSRLVTCLGCGHRWEVDDV
;
A
#
# COMPACT_ATOMS: atom_id res chain seq x y z
N MET A 1 -5.99 24.34 -7.98
CA MET A 1 -6.77 23.08 -8.02
C MET A 1 -6.17 22.10 -7.01
N LYS A 2 -6.87 21.79 -5.91
CA LYS A 2 -6.35 20.89 -4.86
C LYS A 2 -6.36 19.46 -5.40
N ARG A 3 -5.18 18.84 -5.54
CA ARG A 3 -5.02 17.45 -5.94
C ARG A 3 -5.88 16.58 -5.03
N LYS A 4 -6.84 15.85 -5.61
CA LYS A 4 -7.69 14.92 -4.85
C LYS A 4 -6.78 13.81 -4.32
N SER A 5 -6.95 13.50 -3.04
CA SER A 5 -6.25 12.39 -2.38
C SER A 5 -6.56 11.09 -3.10
N ILE A 6 -5.51 10.40 -3.59
CA ILE A 6 -5.54 9.11 -4.30
C ILE A 6 -6.45 8.08 -3.59
N TRP A 7 -6.49 8.13 -2.25
CA TRP A 7 -7.35 7.31 -1.39
C TRP A 7 -8.85 7.39 -1.74
N LYS A 8 -9.32 8.53 -2.24
CA LYS A 8 -10.72 8.80 -2.56
C LYS A 8 -11.12 8.31 -3.96
N GLU A 9 -10.15 8.10 -4.86
CA GLU A 9 -10.39 7.59 -6.21
C GLU A 9 -10.33 6.06 -6.26
N LEU A 10 -9.64 5.41 -5.33
CA LEU A 10 -9.43 3.96 -5.33
C LEU A 10 -10.35 3.18 -4.37
N ASN A 11 -11.25 3.84 -3.63
CA ASN A 11 -12.15 3.19 -2.66
C ASN A 11 -11.40 2.33 -1.61
N LEU A 12 -10.15 2.68 -1.29
CA LEU A 12 -9.37 2.06 -0.22
C LEU A 12 -9.69 2.70 1.14
N PRO A 13 -9.66 1.93 2.25
CA PRO A 13 -9.80 2.51 3.58
C PRO A 13 -8.66 3.52 3.82
N PRO A 14 -8.97 4.74 4.33
CA PRO A 14 -7.96 5.76 4.55
C PRO A 14 -6.95 5.29 5.61
N PRO A 15 -5.66 5.68 5.50
CA PRO A 15 -4.66 5.37 6.52
C PRO A 15 -5.11 5.94 7.87
N PRO A 16 -4.83 5.25 8.98
CA PRO A 16 -5.21 5.72 10.31
C PRO A 16 -4.59 7.09 10.54
N LYS A 17 -5.46 8.09 10.79
CA LYS A 17 -5.01 9.45 11.09
C LYS A 17 -4.27 9.43 12.43
N ARG A 18 -3.05 9.96 12.44
CA ARG A 18 -2.28 10.22 13.67
C ARG A 18 -3.11 11.17 14.54
N SER A 19 -3.68 10.66 15.63
CA SER A 19 -4.49 11.48 16.53
C SER A 19 -3.58 12.43 17.29
N SER A 20 -3.83 13.72 17.14
CA SER A 20 -3.30 14.78 17.99
C SER A 20 -3.86 14.61 19.40
N LYS A 21 -2.95 14.67 20.39
CA LYS A 21 -3.17 14.51 21.83
C LYS A 21 -4.45 15.20 22.33
N ALA A 22 -5.30 14.44 23.03
CA ALA A 22 -6.36 14.97 23.86
C ALA A 22 -5.86 15.08 25.30
N SER A 23 -5.92 16.30 25.85
CA SER A 23 -5.72 16.61 27.26
C SER A 23 -6.94 16.16 28.07
N GLY A 24 -6.73 15.28 29.06
CA GLY A 24 -7.79 14.82 29.98
C GLY A 24 -7.38 15.01 31.44
N SER A 25 -8.28 15.62 32.22
CA SER A 25 -8.24 15.73 33.69
C SER A 25 -8.16 14.36 34.39
N PRO A 26 -7.70 14.30 35.65
CA PRO A 26 -7.49 13.04 36.34
C PRO A 26 -8.83 12.44 36.79
N VAL A 27 -9.22 11.33 36.16
CA VAL A 27 -10.31 10.47 36.63
C VAL A 27 -9.72 9.46 37.62
N ALA A 28 -10.42 9.27 38.74
CA ALA A 28 -10.04 8.37 39.83
C ALA A 28 -9.59 6.99 39.32
N ALA A 29 -8.52 6.46 39.92
CA ALA A 29 -7.91 5.18 39.55
C ALA A 29 -8.97 4.06 39.60
N PRO A 30 -9.21 3.35 38.48
CA PRO A 30 -10.22 2.29 38.47
C PRO A 30 -9.74 1.07 39.26
N ASP A 31 -10.67 0.32 39.86
CA ASP A 31 -10.34 -0.89 40.62
C ASP A 31 -9.61 -1.92 39.74
N PRO A 32 -8.42 -2.40 40.15
CA PRO A 32 -7.58 -3.27 39.31
C PRO A 32 -8.26 -4.60 38.96
N ILE A 33 -9.12 -5.11 39.85
CA ILE A 33 -9.89 -6.34 39.65
C ILE A 33 -10.97 -6.16 38.56
N GLY A 34 -11.63 -5.01 38.54
CA GLY A 34 -12.66 -4.69 37.54
C GLY A 34 -12.07 -4.46 36.14
N GLN A 35 -10.86 -3.88 36.08
CA GLN A 35 -10.14 -3.67 34.82
C GLN A 35 -9.71 -4.97 34.17
N GLU A 36 -9.15 -5.91 34.94
CA GLU A 36 -8.70 -7.21 34.42
C GLU A 36 -9.88 -8.02 33.87
N ALA A 37 -11.01 -8.05 34.59
CA ALA A 37 -12.23 -8.71 34.11
C ALA A 37 -12.78 -8.09 32.81
N ALA A 38 -12.69 -6.77 32.67
CA ALA A 38 -13.11 -6.08 31.45
C ALA A 38 -12.19 -6.41 30.26
N LEU A 39 -10.87 -6.54 30.47
CA LEU A 39 -9.92 -6.96 29.44
C LEU A 39 -10.14 -8.42 29.05
N GLN A 40 -10.36 -9.32 30.02
CA GLN A 40 -10.71 -10.72 29.77
C GLN A 40 -11.97 -10.84 28.92
N SER A 41 -13.01 -10.04 29.23
CA SER A 41 -14.24 -9.99 28.44
C SER A 41 -13.99 -9.52 27.00
N LEU A 42 -13.11 -8.53 26.81
CA LEU A 42 -12.73 -8.06 25.48
C LEU A 42 -12.00 -9.14 24.67
N ARG A 43 -11.09 -9.89 25.29
CA ARG A 43 -10.39 -11.04 24.68
C ARG A 43 -11.37 -12.13 24.27
N SER A 44 -12.28 -12.52 25.17
CA SER A 44 -13.32 -13.50 24.87
C SER A 44 -14.25 -13.05 23.73
N ASN A 45 -14.58 -11.77 23.65
CA ASN A 45 -15.35 -11.23 22.52
C ASN A 45 -14.56 -11.29 21.21
N CYS A 46 -13.25 -11.00 21.22
CA CYS A 46 -12.39 -11.14 20.06
C CYS A 46 -12.39 -12.59 19.54
N VAL A 47 -12.18 -13.59 20.41
CA VAL A 47 -12.26 -15.01 20.06
C VAL A 47 -13.59 -15.35 19.41
N ARG A 48 -14.72 -14.90 19.99
CA ARG A 48 -16.06 -15.13 19.43
C ARG A 48 -16.23 -14.54 18.02
N THR A 49 -15.71 -13.34 17.79
CA THR A 49 -15.78 -12.70 16.47
C THR A 49 -14.90 -13.38 15.42
N LEU A 50 -13.72 -13.87 15.83
CA LEU A 50 -12.82 -14.66 14.99
C LEU A 50 -13.44 -16.00 14.63
N LEU A 51 -14.00 -16.71 15.62
CA LEU A 51 -14.70 -17.97 15.41
C LEU A 51 -15.87 -17.79 14.43
N SER A 52 -16.68 -16.74 14.61
CA SER A 52 -17.76 -16.41 13.67
C SER A 52 -17.24 -16.19 12.25
N ALA A 53 -16.07 -15.55 12.07
CA ALA A 53 -15.45 -15.35 10.76
C ALA A 53 -14.89 -16.65 10.15
N LEU A 54 -14.37 -17.57 10.97
CA LEU A 54 -13.93 -18.89 10.53
C LEU A 54 -15.10 -19.81 10.18
N GLN A 55 -16.29 -19.54 10.72
CA GLN A 55 -17.51 -20.30 10.47
C GLN A 55 -18.41 -19.69 9.39
N THR A 56 -18.07 -18.52 8.84
CA THR A 56 -18.89 -17.94 7.75
C THR A 56 -18.82 -18.84 6.53
N LEU A 57 -19.93 -19.47 6.19
CA LEU A 57 -20.13 -20.16 4.93
C LEU A 57 -20.43 -19.10 3.86
N ASN A 58 -19.45 -18.78 3.01
CA ASN A 58 -19.74 -17.97 1.83
C ASN A 58 -20.41 -18.89 0.81
N SER A 59 -21.61 -18.53 0.36
CA SER A 59 -22.48 -19.34 -0.51
C SER A 59 -22.02 -19.45 -1.97
N GLU A 60 -20.81 -18.99 -2.29
CA GLU A 60 -20.25 -18.97 -3.63
C GLU A 60 -18.90 -19.73 -3.63
N GLU A 61 -18.96 -20.96 -4.15
CA GLU A 61 -17.84 -21.91 -4.38
C GLU A 61 -17.25 -22.57 -3.11
N GLY A 62 -17.21 -23.90 -2.96
CA GLY A 62 -17.49 -24.99 -3.88
C GLY A 62 -17.85 -26.26 -3.10
N LYS A 63 -18.27 -27.26 -3.87
CA LYS A 63 -18.55 -28.63 -3.45
C LYS A 63 -17.66 -29.08 -2.28
N PRO A 64 -18.22 -29.64 -1.19
CA PRO A 64 -17.40 -30.30 -0.18
C PRO A 64 -16.53 -31.33 -0.91
N PRO A 65 -15.22 -31.45 -0.61
CA PRO A 65 -14.44 -32.54 -1.15
C PRO A 65 -15.19 -33.83 -0.81
N ALA A 66 -15.62 -34.54 -1.85
CA ALA A 66 -16.15 -35.88 -1.73
C ALA A 66 -14.96 -36.77 -1.37
N GLY A 67 -14.65 -36.79 -0.08
CA GLY A 67 -13.59 -37.56 0.54
C GLY A 67 -13.86 -37.50 2.03
N ASP A 68 -14.04 -38.67 2.64
CA ASP A 68 -14.36 -38.89 4.05
C ASP A 68 -13.21 -38.49 5.00
N GLU A 69 -12.59 -37.33 4.81
CA GLU A 69 -11.54 -36.80 5.69
C GLU A 69 -12.05 -35.50 6.32
N ALA A 70 -13.07 -35.66 7.16
CA ALA A 70 -13.49 -34.65 8.11
C ALA A 70 -12.37 -34.45 9.14
N TYR A 71 -11.42 -33.57 8.83
CA TYR A 71 -10.54 -33.00 9.85
C TYR A 71 -11.08 -31.61 10.22
N PRO A 72 -11.99 -31.50 11.21
CA PRO A 72 -12.21 -30.22 11.86
C PRO A 72 -10.96 -29.96 12.69
N ALA A 73 -9.96 -29.31 12.10
CA ALA A 73 -9.03 -28.56 12.95
C ALA A 73 -9.92 -27.64 13.80
N ASP A 74 -9.77 -27.76 15.10
CA ASP A 74 -10.66 -27.17 16.09
C ASP A 74 -10.80 -25.65 15.84
N ALA A 75 -11.84 -25.25 15.09
CA ALA A 75 -12.08 -23.86 14.75
C ALA A 75 -12.08 -22.94 15.99
N PRO A 76 -12.63 -23.35 17.15
CA PRO A 76 -12.45 -22.60 18.39
C PRO A 76 -10.99 -22.56 18.86
N GLY A 77 -10.26 -23.68 18.87
CA GLY A 77 -8.83 -23.71 19.21
C GLY A 77 -7.96 -22.83 18.30
N VAL A 78 -8.25 -22.76 17.00
CA VAL A 78 -7.58 -21.85 16.06
C VAL A 78 -7.92 -20.39 16.38
N ALA A 79 -9.18 -20.07 16.66
CA ALA A 79 -9.57 -18.71 17.03
C ALA A 79 -8.89 -18.24 18.34
N GLU A 80 -8.77 -19.13 19.32
CA GLU A 80 -8.03 -18.86 20.57
C GLU A 80 -6.52 -18.69 20.33
N ALA A 81 -5.93 -19.50 19.44
CA ALA A 81 -4.52 -19.36 19.10
C ALA A 81 -4.23 -18.02 18.39
N VAL A 82 -5.10 -17.61 17.46
CA VAL A 82 -4.97 -16.31 16.76
C VAL A 82 -5.11 -15.15 17.74
N GLU A 83 -6.07 -15.20 18.67
CA GLU A 83 -6.22 -14.15 19.68
C GLU A 83 -4.99 -14.05 20.59
N ARG A 84 -4.42 -15.19 20.98
CA ARG A 84 -3.22 -15.23 21.82
C ARG A 84 -2.02 -14.60 21.13
N GLU A 85 -1.77 -14.95 19.87
CA GLU A 85 -0.69 -14.34 19.08
C GLU A 85 -0.93 -12.85 18.87
N LEU A 86 -2.18 -12.44 18.65
CA LEU A 86 -2.55 -11.04 18.53
C LEU A 86 -2.28 -10.25 19.82
N PHE A 87 -2.57 -10.87 20.97
CA PHE A 87 -2.26 -10.28 22.27
C PHE A 87 -0.74 -10.20 22.51
N VAL A 88 0.02 -11.25 22.18
CA VAL A 88 1.49 -11.25 22.29
C VAL A 88 2.12 -10.16 21.42
N HIS A 89 1.61 -9.98 20.19
CA HIS A 89 2.14 -9.00 19.25
C HIS A 89 1.88 -7.55 19.69
N HIS A 90 0.70 -7.26 20.24
CA HIS A 90 0.33 -5.89 20.61
C HIS A 90 0.53 -5.54 22.09
N GLN A 91 0.72 -6.54 22.96
CA GLN A 91 0.96 -6.43 24.41
C GLN A 91 -0.07 -5.60 25.22
N SER A 92 -1.13 -5.09 24.57
CA SER A 92 -2.14 -4.22 25.16
C SER A 92 -3.51 -4.46 24.54
N VAL A 93 -4.41 -5.12 25.28
CA VAL A 93 -5.80 -5.39 24.86
C VAL A 93 -6.62 -4.09 24.76
N ALA A 94 -6.32 -3.10 25.60
CA ALA A 94 -6.98 -1.79 25.60
C ALA A 94 -6.54 -0.90 24.43
N GLY A 95 -5.41 -1.23 23.79
CA GLY A 95 -4.84 -0.48 22.68
C GLY A 95 -5.78 -0.41 21.48
N GLN A 96 -5.79 0.75 20.81
CA GLN A 96 -6.53 0.93 19.55
C GLN A 96 -5.99 -0.02 18.45
N GLU A 97 -4.69 -0.32 18.50
CA GLU A 97 -3.98 -1.18 17.55
C GLU A 97 -4.47 -2.63 17.62
N TYR A 98 -4.59 -3.21 18.81
CA TYR A 98 -5.15 -4.55 19.01
C TYR A 98 -6.56 -4.66 18.42
N LYS A 99 -7.45 -3.71 18.76
CA LYS A 99 -8.82 -3.70 18.24
C LYS A 99 -8.87 -3.49 16.72
N ALA A 100 -7.98 -2.67 16.17
CA ALA A 100 -7.92 -2.42 14.74
C ALA A 100 -7.43 -3.66 13.97
N ALA A 101 -6.36 -4.30 14.45
CA ALA A 101 -5.84 -5.53 13.88
C ALA A 101 -6.87 -6.68 13.95
N ALA A 102 -7.53 -6.86 15.10
CA ALA A 102 -8.62 -7.84 15.26
C ALA A 102 -9.75 -7.61 14.24
N ARG A 103 -10.20 -6.36 14.09
CA ARG A 103 -11.25 -5.99 13.11
C ARG A 103 -10.81 -6.26 11.67
N THR A 104 -9.57 -5.94 11.33
CA THR A 104 -9.01 -6.21 10.00
C THR A 104 -8.96 -7.71 9.71
N LEU A 105 -8.43 -8.50 10.64
CA LEU A 105 -8.34 -9.96 10.51
C LEU A 105 -9.73 -10.59 10.34
N VAL A 106 -10.70 -10.24 11.19
CA VAL A 106 -12.09 -10.71 11.08
C VAL A 106 -12.69 -10.36 9.72
N ALA A 107 -12.51 -9.12 9.25
CA ALA A 107 -13.05 -8.70 7.96
C ALA A 107 -12.36 -9.40 6.78
N SER A 108 -11.06 -9.68 6.87
CA SER A 108 -10.32 -10.41 5.84
C SER A 108 -10.72 -11.88 5.79
N LEU A 109 -10.82 -12.57 6.94
CA LEU A 109 -11.27 -13.97 7.02
C LEU A 109 -12.71 -14.17 6.50
N LYS A 110 -13.57 -13.17 6.68
CA LYS A 110 -14.94 -13.19 6.10
C LYS A 110 -14.93 -13.05 4.59
N ARG A 111 -14.06 -12.19 4.05
CA ARG A 111 -13.99 -11.88 2.61
C ARG A 111 -13.19 -12.90 1.81
N ASN A 112 -12.24 -13.58 2.43
CA ASN A 112 -11.30 -14.49 1.77
C ASN A 112 -11.54 -15.94 2.23
N ALA A 113 -12.27 -16.71 1.42
CA ALA A 113 -12.60 -18.10 1.70
C ALA A 113 -11.35 -19.01 1.65
N ASP A 114 -10.45 -18.77 0.69
CA ASP A 114 -9.19 -19.51 0.55
C ASP A 114 -8.35 -19.36 1.81
N LEU A 115 -8.13 -18.12 2.27
CA LEU A 115 -7.35 -17.85 3.49
C LEU A 115 -7.96 -18.54 4.71
N ARG A 116 -9.29 -18.57 4.82
CA ARG A 116 -10.00 -19.28 5.89
C ARG A 116 -9.73 -20.79 5.83
N GLN A 117 -9.76 -21.38 4.65
CA GLN A 117 -9.42 -22.81 4.47
C GLN A 117 -7.96 -23.07 4.82
N GLN A 118 -7.02 -22.21 4.43
CA GLN A 118 -5.60 -22.35 4.75
C GLN A 118 -5.30 -22.23 6.26
N VAL A 119 -6.05 -21.37 6.96
CA VAL A 119 -5.94 -21.24 8.42
C VAL A 119 -6.53 -22.46 9.12
N LEU A 120 -7.66 -23.00 8.64
CA LEU A 120 -8.27 -24.22 9.18
C LEU A 120 -7.47 -25.48 8.82
N SER A 121 -6.79 -25.54 7.67
CA SER A 121 -5.92 -26.67 7.32
C SER A 121 -4.58 -26.63 8.07
N GLY A 122 -4.27 -25.52 8.75
CA GLY A 122 -2.99 -25.31 9.43
C GLY A 122 -1.82 -24.95 8.50
N GLU A 123 -2.10 -24.68 7.21
CA GLU A 123 -1.09 -24.20 6.26
C GLU A 123 -0.56 -22.81 6.67
N VAL A 124 -1.45 -21.94 7.16
CA VAL A 124 -1.08 -20.63 7.70
C VAL A 124 -1.08 -20.68 9.23
N ARG A 125 0.08 -20.42 9.83
CA ARG A 125 0.22 -20.34 11.29
C ARG A 125 -0.45 -19.08 11.85
N PRO A 126 -1.06 -19.15 13.05
CA PRO A 126 -1.64 -17.98 13.72
C PRO A 126 -0.67 -16.81 13.89
N SER A 127 0.60 -17.09 14.18
CA SER A 127 1.66 -16.08 14.31
C SER A 127 1.93 -15.35 12.98
N GLN A 128 1.94 -16.10 11.87
CA GLN A 128 2.11 -15.54 10.54
C GLN A 128 0.88 -14.71 10.15
N LEU A 129 -0.32 -15.19 10.44
CA LEU A 129 -1.57 -14.49 10.15
C LEU A 129 -1.64 -13.10 10.79
N VAL A 130 -1.14 -12.95 12.02
CA VAL A 130 -1.08 -11.66 12.72
C VAL A 130 -0.03 -10.72 12.12
N ALA A 131 1.06 -11.26 11.59
CA ALA A 131 2.14 -10.49 10.97
C ALA A 131 1.87 -10.09 9.51
N MET A 132 0.89 -10.73 8.84
CA MET A 132 0.56 -10.47 7.44
C MET A 132 0.01 -9.06 7.21
N ASP A 133 0.42 -8.46 6.09
CA ASP A 133 -0.05 -7.15 5.70
C ASP A 133 -1.49 -7.17 5.16
N ALA A 134 -2.17 -6.01 5.22
CA ALA A 134 -3.53 -5.86 4.70
C ALA A 134 -3.68 -6.24 3.21
N ARG A 135 -2.58 -6.19 2.44
CA ARG A 135 -2.52 -6.63 1.04
C ARG A 135 -2.47 -8.15 0.92
N GLU A 136 -1.74 -8.82 1.80
CA GLU A 136 -1.58 -10.28 1.80
C GLU A 136 -2.83 -10.99 2.33
N LEU A 137 -3.58 -10.32 3.21
CA LEU A 137 -4.88 -10.76 3.71
C LEU A 137 -6.02 -10.62 2.67
N ALA A 138 -5.78 -9.91 1.55
CA ALA A 138 -6.78 -9.67 0.52
C ALA A 138 -7.04 -10.92 -0.34
N THR A 139 -8.18 -10.96 -1.04
CA THR A 139 -8.52 -12.08 -1.93
C THR A 139 -7.48 -12.22 -3.04
N ARG A 140 -7.40 -13.41 -3.65
CA ARG A 140 -6.46 -13.66 -4.75
C ARG A 140 -6.61 -12.63 -5.89
N GLN A 141 -7.85 -12.34 -6.31
CA GLN A 141 -8.12 -11.32 -7.33
C GLN A 141 -7.64 -9.93 -6.91
N GLN A 142 -7.84 -9.54 -5.65
CA GLN A 142 -7.37 -8.25 -5.14
C GLN A 142 -5.83 -8.19 -5.12
N ARG A 143 -5.16 -9.27 -4.72
CA ARG A 143 -3.69 -9.37 -4.75
C ARG A 143 -3.15 -9.22 -6.17
N GLU A 144 -3.76 -9.90 -7.14
CA GLU A 144 -3.41 -9.80 -8.56
C GLU A 144 -3.60 -8.36 -9.08
N GLU A 145 -4.72 -7.70 -8.75
CA GLU A 145 -4.95 -6.31 -9.15
C GLU A 145 -3.98 -5.34 -8.48
N TYR A 146 -3.63 -5.53 -7.20
CA TYR A 146 -2.60 -4.74 -6.54
C TYR A 146 -1.24 -4.90 -7.22
N ALA A 147 -0.85 -6.12 -7.57
CA ALA A 147 0.40 -6.40 -8.27
C ALA A 147 0.42 -5.70 -9.64
N ARG A 148 -0.69 -5.79 -10.39
CA ARG A 148 -0.85 -5.11 -11.68
C ARG A 148 -0.74 -3.60 -11.55
N LEU A 149 -1.41 -2.99 -10.57
CA LEU A 149 -1.34 -1.55 -10.33
C LEU A 149 0.06 -1.11 -9.93
N GLN A 150 0.75 -1.91 -9.10
CA GLN A 150 2.12 -1.64 -8.71
C GLN A 150 3.08 -1.70 -9.90
N GLU A 151 2.89 -2.68 -10.80
CA GLU A 151 3.65 -2.77 -12.05
C GLU A 151 3.42 -1.54 -12.95
N LEU A 152 2.16 -1.14 -13.12
CA LEU A 152 1.80 0.06 -13.89
C LEU A 152 2.42 1.34 -13.33
N GLU A 153 2.39 1.51 -12.01
CA GLU A 153 3.00 2.68 -11.36
C GLU A 153 4.53 2.65 -11.49
N THR A 154 5.15 1.48 -11.32
CA THR A 154 6.60 1.31 -11.50
C THR A 154 7.00 1.65 -12.94
N ARG A 155 6.23 1.17 -13.92
CA ARG A 155 6.41 1.50 -15.34
C ARG A 155 6.25 3.01 -15.59
N ARG A 156 5.26 3.65 -14.98
CA ARG A 156 5.05 5.10 -15.12
C ARG A 156 6.23 5.90 -14.55
N VAL A 157 6.71 5.56 -13.36
CA VAL A 157 7.82 6.25 -12.70
C VAL A 157 9.12 6.06 -13.46
N THR A 158 9.39 4.85 -13.95
CA THR A 158 10.59 4.56 -14.76
C THR A 158 10.59 5.31 -16.10
N LEU A 159 9.43 5.41 -16.77
CA LEU A 159 9.28 6.22 -17.98
C LEU A 159 9.39 7.73 -17.69
N ALA A 160 8.86 8.20 -16.55
CA ALA A 160 9.01 9.59 -16.12
C ALA A 160 10.47 9.95 -15.80
N GLY A 161 11.22 9.02 -15.18
CA GLY A 161 12.65 9.16 -14.87
C GLY A 161 13.55 9.13 -16.10
N ARG A 162 13.11 8.50 -17.20
CA ARG A 162 13.78 8.56 -18.51
C ARG A 162 13.55 9.86 -19.27
N GLY A 163 13.03 10.91 -18.62
CA GLY A 163 12.79 12.19 -19.26
C GLY A 163 11.60 12.07 -20.21
N SER A 164 10.39 12.10 -19.65
CA SER A 164 9.10 12.08 -20.36
C SER A 164 8.86 13.27 -21.33
N GLY A 165 9.90 13.96 -21.78
CA GLY A 165 9.85 14.99 -22.80
C GLY A 165 11.14 15.08 -23.63
N ALA A 166 12.06 14.14 -23.47
CA ALA A 166 13.26 14.10 -24.27
C ALA A 166 12.95 13.38 -25.59
N LEU A 167 13.19 14.05 -26.72
CA LEU A 167 12.98 13.53 -28.05
C LEU A 167 14.28 12.90 -28.56
N SER A 168 14.23 11.65 -28.99
CA SER A 168 15.39 10.97 -29.59
C SER A 168 15.67 11.54 -30.97
N THR A 169 16.91 11.96 -31.21
CA THR A 169 17.41 12.51 -32.47
C THR A 169 18.81 12.00 -32.78
N ASN A 170 19.16 11.98 -34.07
CA ASN A 170 20.50 11.66 -34.56
C ASN A 170 21.25 12.90 -35.09
N GLU A 171 20.70 14.10 -34.90
CA GLU A 171 21.29 15.35 -35.38
C GLU A 171 22.58 15.71 -34.63
N TYR A 172 22.66 15.36 -33.35
CA TYR A 172 23.80 15.68 -32.50
C TYR A 172 24.81 14.53 -32.42
N ARG A 173 26.11 14.86 -32.46
CA ARG A 173 27.20 13.90 -32.21
C ARG A 173 27.83 14.16 -30.86
N CYS A 174 27.98 13.11 -30.06
CA CYS A 174 28.59 13.22 -28.74
C CYS A 174 30.11 13.49 -28.85
N GLY A 175 30.59 14.60 -28.29
CA GLY A 175 32.02 14.92 -28.23
C GLY A 175 32.87 13.98 -27.36
N ARG A 176 32.24 13.15 -26.49
CA ARG A 176 32.95 12.22 -25.61
C ARG A 176 33.13 10.82 -26.21
N CYS A 177 32.07 10.24 -26.80
CA CYS A 177 32.11 8.87 -27.33
C CYS A 177 31.91 8.77 -28.85
N GLY A 178 31.62 9.88 -29.55
CA GLY A 178 31.37 9.89 -30.99
C GLY A 178 30.01 9.32 -31.42
N GLY A 179 29.18 8.82 -30.49
CA GLY A 179 27.85 8.29 -30.80
C GLY A 179 26.89 9.37 -31.30
N SER A 180 26.03 9.01 -32.25
CA SER A 180 24.99 9.90 -32.81
C SER A 180 23.64 9.78 -32.12
N MET A 181 23.39 8.71 -31.35
CA MET A 181 22.12 8.50 -30.66
C MET A 181 22.04 9.41 -29.42
N CYS A 182 21.24 10.47 -29.51
CA CYS A 182 21.07 11.47 -28.46
C CYS A 182 19.59 11.76 -28.22
N ASP A 183 19.23 12.09 -26.99
CA ASP A 183 17.92 12.65 -26.65
C ASP A 183 18.08 14.14 -26.33
N TYR A 184 17.18 14.99 -26.82
CA TYR A 184 17.17 16.41 -26.46
C TYR A 184 15.87 16.81 -25.75
N LEU A 185 15.98 17.73 -24.81
CA LEU A 185 14.85 18.39 -24.16
C LEU A 185 14.95 19.88 -24.47
N ASP A 186 13.93 20.45 -25.12
CA ASP A 186 13.85 21.90 -25.29
C ASP A 186 13.69 22.56 -23.91
N SER A 187 14.69 23.33 -23.48
CA SER A 187 14.58 24.19 -22.30
C SER A 187 13.88 25.49 -22.69
N GLY A 188 12.60 25.39 -23.04
CA GLY A 188 11.71 26.55 -23.10
C GLY A 188 11.61 27.17 -21.71
N ARG A 189 12.15 28.38 -21.53
CA ARG A 189 12.04 29.12 -20.26
C ARG A 189 10.58 29.19 -19.82
N ARG A 190 10.33 28.84 -18.56
CA ARG A 190 9.10 29.11 -17.81
C ARG A 190 8.85 30.63 -17.56
N ASP A 191 9.46 31.50 -18.36
CA ASP A 191 9.59 32.95 -18.09
C ASP A 191 8.99 33.84 -19.18
N ILE A 192 7.99 33.36 -19.92
CA ILE A 192 7.18 34.17 -20.85
C ILE A 192 6.42 35.30 -20.09
N GLY A 193 6.42 35.33 -18.75
CA GLY A 193 5.73 36.36 -17.97
C GLY A 193 6.47 37.69 -17.76
N LYS A 194 7.74 37.86 -18.18
CA LYS A 194 8.51 39.09 -17.87
C LYS A 194 9.17 39.79 -19.06
N CYS A 195 9.07 39.24 -20.26
CA CYS A 195 9.77 39.80 -21.43
C CYS A 195 8.90 40.74 -22.29
N GLU A 196 7.59 40.82 -22.06
CA GLU A 196 6.69 41.64 -22.89
C GLU A 196 6.55 43.12 -22.45
N THR A 197 7.16 43.55 -21.34
CA THR A 197 6.94 44.92 -20.83
C THR A 197 8.07 45.91 -21.11
N TRP A 198 9.30 45.46 -21.35
CA TRP A 198 10.43 46.34 -21.66
C TRP A 198 11.36 45.67 -22.67
N GLY A 199 11.35 46.17 -23.91
CA GLY A 199 12.06 45.58 -25.04
C GLY A 199 13.56 45.40 -24.77
N SER A 200 13.98 44.13 -24.70
CA SER A 200 15.36 43.74 -24.96
C SER A 200 15.40 43.12 -26.36
N LYS A 201 16.26 43.69 -27.20
CA LYS A 201 16.47 43.41 -28.62
C LYS A 201 17.59 42.37 -28.79
N ASP A 202 17.60 41.33 -27.97
CA ASP A 202 18.54 40.21 -28.08
C ASP A 202 17.71 38.93 -28.15
N GLY A 203 17.87 38.20 -29.27
CA GLY A 203 17.00 37.10 -29.68
C GLY A 203 16.79 36.07 -28.57
N GLN A 204 15.52 35.79 -28.26
CA GLN A 204 15.12 34.65 -27.45
C GLN A 204 15.35 33.37 -28.25
N GLY A 205 16.60 32.89 -28.28
CA GLY A 205 16.91 31.55 -28.75
C GLY A 205 16.33 30.52 -27.77
N SER A 206 15.63 29.51 -28.28
CA SER A 206 15.29 28.33 -27.49
C SER A 206 16.57 27.53 -27.26
N SER A 207 17.00 27.36 -26.01
CA SER A 207 18.10 26.45 -25.70
C SER A 207 17.58 25.01 -25.59
N ARG A 208 18.40 24.04 -25.98
CA ARG A 208 18.13 22.60 -25.96
C ARG A 208 19.16 21.91 -25.09
N LEU A 209 18.71 21.10 -24.13
CA LEU A 209 19.58 20.22 -23.36
C LEU A 209 19.67 18.86 -24.03
N VAL A 210 20.82 18.54 -24.61
CA VAL A 210 21.09 17.27 -25.29
C VAL A 210 21.77 16.29 -24.33
N THR A 211 21.36 15.02 -24.35
CA THR A 211 21.90 13.90 -23.59
C THR A 211 22.29 12.77 -24.52
N CYS A 212 23.54 12.33 -24.51
CA CYS A 212 23.98 11.16 -25.27
C CYS A 212 23.46 9.87 -24.62
N LEU A 213 22.80 9.01 -25.40
CA LEU A 213 22.27 7.72 -24.93
C LEU A 213 23.35 6.65 -24.76
N GLY A 214 24.52 6.80 -25.39
CA GLY A 214 25.63 5.84 -25.30
C GLY A 214 26.48 6.01 -24.04
N CYS A 215 26.81 7.25 -23.66
CA CYS A 215 27.71 7.53 -22.52
C CYS A 215 27.10 8.42 -21.43
N GLY A 216 25.86 8.89 -21.59
CA GLY A 216 25.19 9.75 -20.61
C GLY A 216 25.71 11.19 -20.53
N HIS A 217 26.63 11.60 -21.42
CA HIS A 217 27.13 12.96 -21.45
C HIS A 217 26.02 13.95 -21.83
N ARG A 218 25.97 15.10 -21.15
CA ARG A 218 24.93 16.13 -21.31
C ARG A 218 25.56 17.47 -21.65
N TRP A 219 24.98 18.19 -22.62
CA TRP A 219 25.42 19.52 -23.04
C TRP A 219 24.24 20.37 -23.53
N GLU A 220 24.37 21.68 -23.44
CA GLU A 220 23.37 22.65 -23.93
C GLU A 220 23.74 23.12 -25.34
N VAL A 221 22.73 23.31 -26.18
CA VAL A 221 22.84 23.85 -27.54
C VAL A 221 21.84 24.99 -27.66
N ASP A 222 22.29 26.18 -28.02
CA ASP A 222 21.42 27.31 -28.33
C ASP A 222 21.03 27.25 -29.82
N ASP A 223 19.73 27.17 -30.13
CA ASP A 223 19.22 27.40 -31.49
C ASP A 223 19.25 28.92 -31.73
N VAL A 224 20.13 29.37 -32.62
CA VAL A 224 20.23 30.77 -33.10
C VAL A 224 19.22 31.04 -34.19
#